data_AF-A0A7C1NIC2-F1
#
_entry.id   AF-A0A7C1NIC2-F1
#
_cell.length_a   1.000
_cell.length_b   1.000
_cell.length_c   1.000
_cell.angle_alpha   90.00
_cell.angle_beta   90.00
_cell.angle_gamma   90.00
#
_symmetry.space_group_name_H-M   'P 1'
#
loop_
_entity.id
_entity.type
_entity.pdbx_description
1 polymer ?
#
loop_
_entity_poly.entity_id
_entity_poly.type
_entity_poly.pdbx_seq_one_letter_code
_entity_poly.pdbx_strand_id
1 'polypeptide(L)'
;MTSREPAPAERHDVLLNPILLTGKRFYITVGVLMVFVIWGAYAYSLQWRYGLGVTGLNQPVSWGFYITNFVFFIGISHAGTLISAILRISQAEWRRPITRMAEVITVMVLFIGAANILIDLGRPDRMLNILWYGRYQSPLLWDVTSINAYLTASVLYLYIPMIPDIAIIRDRLRGVRRGIYRV
;
A
#
# COMPACT_ATOMS: atom_id res chain seq x y z
N MET A 1 16.67 -9.00 -37.22
CA MET A 1 16.51 -10.15 -36.30
C MET A 1 15.24 -9.91 -35.51
N THR A 2 14.11 -10.38 -36.04
CA THR A 2 12.76 -10.16 -35.50
C THR A 2 12.57 -11.07 -34.29
N SER A 3 12.50 -10.51 -33.09
CA SER A 3 12.12 -11.26 -31.89
C SER A 3 10.73 -11.83 -32.12
N ARG A 4 10.62 -13.16 -32.24
CA ARG A 4 9.33 -13.86 -32.24
C ARG A 4 8.56 -13.42 -31.01
N GLU A 5 7.36 -12.90 -31.19
CA GLU A 5 6.47 -12.67 -30.07
C GLU A 5 6.19 -14.03 -29.39
N PRO A 6 6.50 -14.18 -28.08
CA PRO A 6 6.30 -15.44 -27.39
C PRO A 6 4.81 -15.77 -27.34
N ALA A 7 4.48 -17.06 -27.45
CA ALA A 7 3.11 -17.55 -27.44
C ALA A 7 2.39 -17.15 -26.14
N PRO A 8 1.04 -17.03 -26.13
CA PRO A 8 0.30 -16.58 -24.95
C PRO A 8 0.60 -17.37 -23.67
N ALA A 9 0.82 -18.68 -23.81
CA ALA A 9 1.20 -19.56 -22.70
C ALA A 9 2.60 -19.23 -22.14
N GLU A 10 3.55 -18.92 -23.02
CA GLU A 10 4.95 -18.62 -22.70
C GLU A 10 5.09 -17.23 -22.04
N ARG A 11 4.26 -16.25 -22.44
CA ARG A 11 4.16 -14.95 -21.76
C ARG A 11 3.74 -15.10 -20.30
N HIS A 12 2.75 -15.95 -20.02
CA HIS A 12 2.30 -16.19 -18.64
C HIS A 12 3.40 -16.87 -17.81
N ASP A 13 4.18 -17.77 -18.39
CA ASP A 13 5.28 -18.44 -17.68
C ASP A 13 6.40 -17.46 -17.28
N VAL A 14 6.74 -16.51 -18.15
CA VAL A 14 7.70 -15.45 -17.82
C VAL A 14 7.22 -14.58 -16.65
N LEU A 15 5.92 -14.27 -16.58
CA LEU A 15 5.33 -13.46 -15.48
C LEU A 15 5.24 -14.22 -14.16
N LEU A 16 5.06 -15.55 -14.19
CA LEU A 16 4.90 -16.38 -13.00
C LEU A 16 6.21 -16.86 -12.40
N ASN A 17 7.30 -16.89 -13.19
CA ASN A 17 8.61 -17.35 -12.73
C ASN A 17 9.10 -16.67 -11.43
N PRO A 18 9.00 -15.34 -11.24
CA PRO A 18 9.39 -14.69 -9.98
C PRO A 18 8.56 -15.11 -8.76
N ILE A 19 7.30 -15.53 -8.98
CA ILE A 19 6.39 -15.98 -7.93
C ILE A 19 6.72 -17.42 -7.53
N LEU A 20 7.05 -18.27 -8.51
CA LEU A 20 7.30 -19.69 -8.30
C LEU A 20 8.74 -19.99 -7.83
N LEU A 21 9.72 -19.22 -8.32
CA LEU A 21 11.14 -19.43 -8.08
C LEU A 21 11.74 -18.20 -7.38
N THR A 22 11.88 -18.31 -6.06
CA THR A 22 12.51 -17.28 -5.22
C THR A 22 13.98 -17.61 -4.98
N GLY A 23 14.88 -16.71 -5.37
CA GLY A 23 16.33 -16.88 -5.20
C GLY A 23 16.87 -16.36 -3.87
N LYS A 24 18.12 -16.72 -3.53
CA LYS A 24 18.78 -16.25 -2.29
C LYS A 24 18.82 -14.72 -2.16
N ARG A 25 18.99 -14.00 -3.27
CA ARG A 25 19.02 -12.53 -3.30
C ARG A 25 17.71 -11.91 -2.80
N PHE A 26 16.57 -12.49 -3.19
CA PHE A 26 15.24 -12.04 -2.73
C PHE A 26 15.14 -12.10 -1.20
N TYR A 27 15.51 -13.23 -0.61
CA TYR A 27 15.47 -13.41 0.84
C TYR A 27 16.44 -12.48 1.58
N ILE A 28 17.62 -12.20 1.02
CA ILE A 28 18.56 -11.23 1.60
C ILE A 28 17.94 -9.83 1.59
N THR A 29 17.37 -9.39 0.46
CA THR A 29 16.71 -8.08 0.36
C THR A 29 15.55 -7.97 1.34
N VAL A 30 14.70 -8.99 1.43
CA VAL A 30 13.59 -9.04 2.40
C VAL A 30 14.12 -8.99 3.84
N GLY A 31 15.19 -9.72 4.15
CA GLY A 31 15.82 -9.70 5.46
C GLY A 31 16.33 -8.31 5.85
N VAL A 32 17.03 -7.62 4.93
CA VAL A 32 17.51 -6.26 5.15
C VAL A 32 16.35 -5.28 5.38
N LEU A 33 15.31 -5.35 4.55
CA LEU A 33 14.12 -4.49 4.72
C LEU A 33 13.39 -4.78 6.04
N MET A 34 13.32 -6.04 6.47
CA MET A 34 12.72 -6.40 7.77
C MET A 34 13.51 -5.83 8.95
N VAL A 35 14.83 -5.72 8.86
CA VAL A 35 15.63 -5.07 9.91
C VAL A 35 15.21 -3.60 10.09
N PHE A 36 14.97 -2.86 9.00
CA PHE A 36 14.47 -1.49 9.08
C PHE A 36 13.06 -1.41 9.67
N VAL A 37 12.18 -2.35 9.34
CA VAL A 37 10.82 -2.43 9.91
C VAL A 37 10.88 -2.69 11.42
N ILE A 38 11.72 -3.62 11.86
CA ILE A 38 11.91 -3.94 13.28
C ILE A 38 12.50 -2.73 14.02
N TRP A 39 13.47 -2.04 13.40
CA TRP A 39 14.03 -0.80 13.94
C TRP A 39 12.96 0.29 14.10
N GLY A 40 12.10 0.48 13.09
CA GLY A 40 10.96 1.41 13.16
C GLY A 40 9.97 1.04 14.26
N ALA A 41 9.64 -0.25 14.42
CA ALA A 41 8.77 -0.74 15.48
C ALA A 41 9.39 -0.53 16.87
N TYR A 42 10.70 -0.72 17.01
CA TYR A 42 11.43 -0.43 18.24
C TYR A 42 11.39 1.08 18.57
N ALA A 43 11.64 1.95 17.60
CA ALA A 43 11.54 3.40 17.78
C ALA A 43 10.12 3.83 18.19
N TYR A 44 9.09 3.26 17.57
CA TYR A 44 7.70 3.51 17.96
C TYR A 44 7.40 3.03 19.39
N SER A 45 7.97 1.91 19.82
CA SER A 45 7.82 1.42 21.20
C SER A 45 8.41 2.38 22.24
N LEU A 46 9.51 3.07 21.90
CA LEU A 46 10.09 4.12 22.74
C LEU A 46 9.17 5.33 22.78
N GLN A 47 8.67 5.79 21.63
CA GLN A 47 7.70 6.89 21.56
C GLN A 47 6.44 6.59 22.36
N TRP A 48 5.93 5.36 22.34
CA TRP A 48 4.76 4.98 23.13
C TRP A 48 5.01 5.14 24.64
N ARG A 49 6.23 4.83 25.11
CA ARG A 49 6.58 4.89 26.54
C ARG A 49 6.93 6.30 27.02
N TYR A 50 7.68 7.04 26.22
CA TYR A 50 8.20 8.37 26.58
C TYR A 50 7.38 9.53 26.02
N GLY A 51 6.35 9.23 25.21
CA GLY A 51 5.47 10.19 24.58
C GLY A 51 6.02 10.79 23.28
N LEU A 52 5.20 11.62 22.64
CA LEU A 52 5.53 12.30 21.37
C LEU A 52 6.74 13.24 21.49
N GLY A 53 7.14 13.68 22.68
CA GLY A 53 8.29 14.59 22.83
C GLY A 53 9.62 14.01 22.31
N VAL A 54 9.75 12.68 22.26
CA VAL A 54 10.96 12.01 21.72
C VAL A 54 11.18 12.31 20.24
N THR A 55 10.14 12.70 19.50
CA THR A 55 10.24 13.02 18.07
C THR A 55 10.77 14.43 17.81
N GLY A 56 11.02 15.22 18.87
CA GLY A 56 11.49 16.60 18.76
C GLY A 56 10.39 17.62 18.44
N LEU A 57 9.11 17.20 18.48
CA LEU A 57 7.97 18.11 18.39
C LEU A 57 7.95 19.05 19.60
N ASN A 58 7.77 20.34 19.35
CA ASN A 58 7.80 21.39 20.36
C ASN A 58 6.65 22.37 20.12
N GLN A 59 6.30 23.18 21.10
CA GLN A 59 5.42 24.33 20.87
C GLN A 59 6.27 25.49 20.29
N PRO A 60 5.85 26.15 19.20
CA PRO A 60 4.52 26.09 18.55
C PRO A 60 4.38 25.07 17.40
N VAL A 61 5.45 24.36 17.02
CA VAL A 61 5.45 23.42 15.88
C VAL A 61 5.06 22.00 16.33
N SER A 62 3.76 21.77 16.46
CA SER A 62 3.18 20.49 16.89
C SER A 62 3.11 19.42 15.80
N TRP A 63 3.29 19.80 14.53
CA TRP A 63 3.31 18.88 13.38
C TRP A 63 4.69 18.90 12.72
N GLY A 64 5.25 17.70 12.53
CA GLY A 64 6.57 17.51 11.95
C GLY A 64 6.57 16.34 10.98
N PHE A 65 7.54 15.46 11.14
CA PHE A 65 7.87 14.43 10.15
C PHE A 65 6.70 13.49 9.81
N TYR A 66 5.86 13.12 10.78
CA TYR A 66 4.73 12.22 10.53
C TYR A 66 3.67 12.83 9.62
N ILE A 67 3.26 14.08 9.88
CA ILE A 67 2.28 14.78 9.04
C ILE A 67 2.87 15.09 7.67
N THR A 68 4.15 15.48 7.58
CA THR A 68 4.82 15.68 6.29
C THR A 68 4.84 14.39 5.46
N ASN A 69 5.21 13.25 6.07
CA ASN A 69 5.20 11.95 5.40
C ASN A 69 3.79 11.53 4.99
N PHE A 70 2.81 11.73 5.86
CA PHE A 70 1.42 11.45 5.56
C PHE A 70 0.99 12.18 4.27
N VAL A 71 1.16 13.49 4.20
CA VAL A 71 0.79 14.29 3.00
C VAL A 71 1.60 13.86 1.78
N PHE A 72 2.90 13.59 1.95
CA PHE A 72 3.78 13.13 0.87
C PHE A 72 3.29 11.80 0.26
N PHE A 73 2.98 10.81 1.10
CA PHE A 73 2.50 9.51 0.66
C PHE A 73 1.09 9.59 0.05
N ILE A 74 0.18 10.39 0.62
CA ILE A 74 -1.11 10.66 -0.03
C ILE A 74 -0.90 11.28 -1.42
N GLY A 75 0.04 12.22 -1.56
CA GLY A 75 0.43 12.78 -2.86
C GLY A 75 0.90 11.72 -3.87
N ILE A 76 1.78 10.81 -3.45
CA ILE A 76 2.23 9.69 -4.31
C ILE A 76 1.06 8.80 -4.72
N SER A 77 0.14 8.52 -3.80
CA SER A 77 -1.02 7.66 -4.08
C SER A 77 -1.89 8.19 -5.23
N HIS A 78 -2.01 9.53 -5.34
CA HIS A 78 -2.80 10.17 -6.38
C HIS A 78 -2.21 9.93 -7.79
N ALA A 79 -0.88 9.87 -7.92
CA ALA A 79 -0.25 9.55 -9.20
C ALA A 79 -0.68 8.15 -9.70
N GLY A 80 -0.82 7.16 -8.81
CA GLY A 80 -1.30 5.83 -9.20
C GLY A 80 -2.79 5.81 -9.56
N THR A 81 -3.63 6.64 -8.91
CA THR A 81 -5.05 6.80 -9.32
C THR A 81 -5.19 7.48 -10.69
N LEU A 82 -4.35 8.47 -11.00
CA LEU A 82 -4.30 9.11 -12.31
C LEU A 82 -3.98 8.08 -13.40
N ILE A 83 -2.99 7.22 -13.18
CA ILE A 83 -2.58 6.19 -14.14
C ILE A 83 -3.66 5.10 -14.31
N SER A 84 -4.35 4.73 -13.23
CA SER A 84 -5.33 3.64 -13.24
C SER A 84 -6.71 4.08 -13.72
N ALA A 85 -7.19 5.26 -13.33
CA ALA A 85 -8.52 5.76 -13.68
C ALA A 85 -8.50 6.73 -14.88
N ILE A 86 -7.71 7.80 -14.85
CA ILE A 86 -7.78 8.86 -15.87
C ILE A 86 -7.27 8.36 -17.22
N LEU A 87 -6.12 7.66 -17.23
CA LEU A 87 -5.62 7.05 -18.47
C LEU A 87 -6.56 5.95 -19.02
N ARG A 88 -7.48 5.42 -18.20
CA ARG A 88 -8.54 4.49 -18.64
C ARG A 88 -9.58 5.22 -19.45
N ILE A 89 -10.02 6.34 -18.90
CA ILE A 89 -11.07 7.17 -19.50
C ILE A 89 -10.55 7.77 -20.80
N SER A 90 -9.29 8.20 -20.85
CA SER A 90 -8.66 8.73 -22.06
C SER A 90 -8.26 7.67 -23.11
N GLN A 91 -8.57 6.38 -22.88
CA GLN A 91 -8.27 5.28 -23.79
C GLN A 91 -6.77 5.15 -24.15
N ALA A 92 -5.88 5.54 -23.24
CA ALA A 92 -4.45 5.47 -23.46
C ALA A 92 -3.92 4.02 -23.32
N GLU A 93 -3.84 3.26 -24.42
CA GLU A 93 -3.53 1.81 -24.35
C GLU A 93 -2.13 1.47 -23.80
N TRP A 94 -1.16 2.38 -23.90
CA TRP A 94 0.22 2.17 -23.44
C TRP A 94 0.33 1.92 -21.92
N ARG A 95 -0.70 2.27 -21.15
CA ARG A 95 -0.72 2.12 -19.69
C ARG A 95 -0.86 0.67 -19.22
N ARG A 96 -1.37 -0.24 -20.06
CA ARG A 96 -1.70 -1.63 -19.72
C ARG A 96 -0.64 -2.35 -18.85
N PRO A 97 0.67 -2.32 -19.17
CA PRO A 97 1.69 -2.98 -18.35
C PRO A 97 1.97 -2.30 -17.00
N ILE A 98 1.67 -1.00 -16.86
CA ILE A 98 2.02 -0.20 -15.69
C ILE A 98 0.86 -0.09 -14.71
N THR A 99 -0.39 -0.14 -15.21
CA THR A 99 -1.61 0.05 -14.41
C THR A 99 -1.65 -0.84 -13.17
N ARG A 100 -1.32 -2.13 -13.29
CA ARG A 100 -1.33 -3.06 -12.16
C ARG A 100 -0.29 -2.68 -11.08
N MET A 101 0.92 -2.31 -11.50
CA MET A 101 1.95 -1.86 -10.56
C MET A 101 1.54 -0.55 -9.87
N ALA A 102 0.94 0.38 -10.62
CA ALA A 102 0.47 1.66 -10.08
C ALA A 102 -0.64 1.46 -9.04
N GLU A 103 -1.61 0.58 -9.30
CA GLU A 103 -2.69 0.25 -8.35
C GLU A 103 -2.14 -0.32 -7.03
N VAL A 104 -1.18 -1.26 -7.11
CA VAL A 104 -0.53 -1.84 -5.92
C VAL A 104 0.22 -0.76 -5.14
N ILE A 105 0.99 0.10 -5.82
CA ILE A 105 1.71 1.20 -5.17
C ILE A 105 0.75 2.15 -4.45
N THR A 106 -0.36 2.53 -5.08
CA THR A 106 -1.39 3.39 -4.46
C THR A 106 -1.89 2.78 -3.15
N VAL A 107 -2.27 1.50 -3.15
CA VAL A 107 -2.79 0.83 -1.94
C VAL A 107 -1.71 0.75 -0.86
N MET A 108 -0.49 0.33 -1.19
CA MET A 108 0.61 0.21 -0.22
C MET A 108 0.97 1.56 0.41
N VAL A 109 1.05 2.61 -0.41
CA VAL A 109 1.38 3.95 0.06
C VAL A 109 0.26 4.54 0.90
N LEU A 110 -1.02 4.26 0.60
CA LEU A 110 -2.14 4.67 1.45
C LEU A 110 -2.07 4.04 2.85
N PHE A 111 -1.71 2.76 2.95
CA PHE A 111 -1.50 2.12 4.25
C PHE A 111 -0.36 2.77 5.04
N ILE A 112 0.76 3.10 4.37
CA ILE A 112 1.89 3.79 5.02
C ILE A 112 1.47 5.19 5.47
N GLY A 113 0.77 5.95 4.62
CA GLY A 113 0.25 7.27 4.96
C GLY A 113 -0.69 7.23 6.16
N ALA A 114 -1.68 6.33 6.14
CA ALA A 114 -2.60 6.13 7.26
C ALA A 114 -1.86 5.74 8.55
N ALA A 115 -0.86 4.85 8.47
CA ALA A 115 -0.06 4.48 9.63
C ALA A 115 0.69 5.66 10.26
N ASN A 116 1.16 6.64 9.46
CA ASN A 116 1.82 7.84 10.00
C ASN A 116 0.86 8.68 10.86
N ILE A 117 -0.41 8.80 10.48
CA ILE A 117 -1.42 9.49 11.32
C ILE A 117 -1.62 8.73 12.64
N LEU A 118 -1.74 7.41 12.59
CA LEU A 118 -1.94 6.59 13.79
C LEU A 118 -0.76 6.71 14.76
N ILE A 119 0.46 6.79 14.23
CA ILE A 119 1.68 6.95 15.01
C ILE A 119 1.80 8.37 15.60
N ASP A 120 1.33 9.39 14.88
CA ASP A 120 1.34 10.78 15.35
C ASP A 120 0.35 11.04 16.52
N LEU A 121 -0.58 10.13 16.78
CA LEU A 121 -1.47 10.25 17.94
C LEU A 121 -0.71 10.13 19.25
N GLY A 122 -0.84 11.15 20.11
CA GLY A 122 -0.23 11.13 21.44
C GLY A 122 -0.85 10.12 22.40
N ARG A 123 -2.10 9.70 22.15
CA ARG A 123 -2.82 8.67 22.90
C ARG A 123 -3.60 7.77 21.95
N PRO A 124 -2.93 6.82 21.27
CA PRO A 124 -3.58 5.96 20.29
C PRO A 124 -4.63 5.04 20.93
N ASP A 125 -4.53 4.79 22.24
CA ASP A 125 -5.53 4.08 23.05
C ASP A 125 -6.93 4.69 22.97
N ARG A 126 -7.02 6.00 22.67
CA ARG A 126 -8.28 6.74 22.59
C ARG A 126 -8.80 6.91 21.17
N MET A 127 -8.16 6.31 20.16
CA MET A 127 -8.52 6.49 18.76
C MET A 127 -10.00 6.14 18.48
N LEU A 128 -10.54 5.14 19.16
CA LEU A 128 -11.95 4.75 18.98
C LEU A 128 -12.94 5.88 19.36
N ASN A 129 -12.55 6.82 20.23
CA ASN A 129 -13.40 7.96 20.58
C ASN A 129 -13.71 8.86 19.38
N ILE A 130 -12.86 8.83 18.34
CA ILE A 130 -13.09 9.52 17.07
C ILE A 130 -14.38 9.01 16.41
N LEU A 131 -14.68 7.71 16.52
CA LEU A 131 -15.89 7.11 15.95
C LEU A 131 -17.13 7.37 16.80
N TRP A 132 -17.01 7.29 18.12
CA TRP A 132 -18.16 7.43 19.05
C TRP A 132 -18.55 8.87 19.35
N TYR A 133 -17.58 9.77 19.45
CA TYR A 133 -17.75 11.16 19.90
C TYR A 133 -17.22 12.18 18.90
N GLY A 134 -17.01 11.76 17.64
CA GLY A 134 -16.47 12.60 16.58
C GLY A 134 -17.34 13.82 16.28
N ARG A 135 -16.70 14.99 16.12
CA ARG A 135 -17.34 16.22 15.63
C ARG A 135 -16.97 16.49 14.18
N TYR A 136 -17.92 16.34 13.25
CA TYR A 136 -17.71 16.58 11.81
C TYR A 136 -17.41 18.04 11.45
N GLN A 137 -17.41 18.96 12.39
CA GLN A 137 -16.90 20.32 12.20
C GLN A 137 -15.37 20.35 12.12
N SER A 138 -14.68 19.30 12.59
CA SER A 138 -13.22 19.20 12.53
C SER A 138 -12.77 18.69 11.17
N PRO A 139 -11.83 19.39 10.49
CA PRO A 139 -11.23 18.93 9.25
C PRO A 139 -10.52 17.58 9.37
N LEU A 140 -10.02 17.22 10.57
CA LEU A 140 -9.36 15.93 10.81
C LEU A 140 -10.32 14.75 10.61
N LEU A 141 -11.62 14.92 10.91
CA LEU A 141 -12.60 13.87 10.61
C LEU A 141 -12.87 13.76 9.12
N TRP A 142 -12.81 14.86 8.37
CA TRP A 142 -12.95 14.82 6.92
C TRP A 142 -11.82 14.02 6.31
N ASP A 143 -10.58 14.22 6.80
CA ASP A 143 -9.43 13.42 6.39
C ASP A 143 -9.65 11.94 6.69
N VAL A 144 -10.05 11.58 7.92
CA VAL A 144 -10.34 10.18 8.28
C VAL A 144 -11.40 9.57 7.36
N THR A 145 -12.50 10.28 7.10
CA THR A 145 -13.55 9.76 6.20
C THR A 145 -13.07 9.63 4.75
N SER A 146 -12.33 10.62 4.26
CA SER A 146 -11.87 10.66 2.87
C SER A 146 -10.82 9.59 2.60
N ILE A 147 -9.85 9.41 3.51
CA ILE A 147 -8.81 8.38 3.39
C ILE A 147 -9.43 6.98 3.47
N ASN A 148 -10.39 6.76 4.37
CA ASN A 148 -11.05 5.45 4.47
C ASN A 148 -11.87 5.12 3.21
N ALA A 149 -12.63 6.08 2.70
CA ALA A 149 -13.37 5.92 1.44
C ALA A 149 -12.40 5.66 0.27
N TYR A 150 -11.30 6.41 0.23
CA TYR A 150 -10.29 6.30 -0.81
C TYR A 150 -9.53 4.97 -0.76
N LEU A 151 -9.10 4.52 0.42
CA LEU A 151 -8.45 3.22 0.61
C LEU A 151 -9.41 2.09 0.23
N THR A 152 -10.67 2.16 0.67
CA THR A 152 -11.69 1.15 0.33
C THR A 152 -11.90 1.06 -1.18
N ALA A 153 -12.09 2.20 -1.84
CA ALA A 153 -12.25 2.26 -3.29
C ALA A 153 -11.00 1.73 -4.02
N SER A 154 -9.80 2.09 -3.56
CA SER A 154 -8.53 1.65 -4.16
C SER A 154 -8.31 0.14 -4.02
N VAL A 155 -8.62 -0.42 -2.85
CA VAL A 155 -8.54 -1.87 -2.60
C VAL A 155 -9.52 -2.62 -3.49
N LEU A 156 -10.77 -2.16 -3.59
CA LEU A 156 -11.76 -2.76 -4.48
C LEU A 156 -11.33 -2.67 -5.95
N TYR A 157 -10.80 -1.51 -6.36
CA TYR A 157 -10.34 -1.28 -7.71
C TYR A 157 -9.13 -2.14 -8.08
N LEU A 158 -8.23 -2.41 -7.14
CA LEU A 158 -7.12 -3.36 -7.33
C LEU A 158 -7.61 -4.82 -7.32
N TYR A 159 -8.55 -5.15 -6.44
CA TYR A 159 -9.00 -6.53 -6.25
C TYR A 159 -9.78 -7.06 -7.45
N ILE A 160 -10.76 -6.29 -7.96
CA ILE A 160 -11.65 -6.75 -9.04
C ILE A 160 -10.90 -7.23 -10.29
N PRO A 161 -9.98 -6.45 -10.88
CA PRO A 161 -9.26 -6.90 -12.07
C PRO A 161 -8.13 -7.88 -11.75
N MET A 162 -7.78 -8.11 -10.48
CA MET A 162 -6.82 -9.14 -10.05
C MET A 162 -7.47 -10.53 -9.92
N ILE A 163 -8.80 -10.64 -9.84
CA ILE A 163 -9.54 -11.92 -9.83
C ILE A 163 -9.12 -12.89 -10.95
N PRO A 164 -9.09 -12.50 -12.25
CA PRO A 164 -8.64 -13.40 -13.31
C PRO A 164 -7.17 -13.78 -13.18
N ASP A 165 -6.31 -12.86 -12.74
CA ASP A 165 -4.88 -13.11 -12.55
C ASP A 165 -4.66 -14.17 -11.44
N ILE A 166 -5.44 -14.07 -10.35
CA ILE A 166 -5.46 -15.06 -9.26
C ILE A 166 -5.93 -16.43 -9.76
N ALA A 167 -6.96 -16.47 -10.61
CA ALA A 167 -7.46 -17.72 -11.18
C ALA A 167 -6.40 -18.42 -12.07
N ILE A 168 -5.64 -17.67 -12.87
CA ILE A 168 -4.53 -18.20 -13.67
C ILE A 168 -3.44 -18.80 -12.77
N ILE A 169 -3.10 -18.10 -11.68
CA ILE A 169 -2.11 -18.57 -10.69
C ILE A 169 -2.61 -19.86 -10.01
N ARG A 170 -3.88 -19.90 -9.59
CA ARG A 170 -4.53 -21.07 -8.96
C ARG A 170 -4.42 -22.32 -9.84
N ASP A 171 -4.67 -22.18 -11.13
CA ASP A 171 -4.71 -23.32 -12.05
C ASP A 171 -3.31 -23.89 -12.34
N ARG A 172 -2.25 -23.11 -12.11
CA ARG A 172 -0.84 -23.55 -12.22
C ARG A 172 -0.23 -24.06 -10.91
N LEU A 173 -0.83 -23.75 -9.76
CA LEU A 173 -0.32 -24.18 -8.45
C LEU A 173 -0.86 -25.56 -8.05
N ARG A 174 -0.01 -26.39 -7.43
CA ARG A 174 -0.37 -27.69 -6.86
C ARG A 174 -0.32 -27.65 -5.33
N GLY A 175 -1.13 -28.48 -4.66
CA GLY A 175 -1.13 -28.66 -3.21
C GLY A 175 -1.75 -27.51 -2.41
N VAL A 176 -1.24 -27.27 -1.19
CA VAL A 176 -1.77 -26.27 -0.22
C VAL A 176 -1.85 -24.86 -0.80
N ARG A 177 -0.90 -24.49 -1.68
CA ARG A 177 -0.88 -23.18 -2.34
C ARG A 177 -2.11 -22.96 -3.21
N ARG A 178 -2.66 -24.00 -3.85
CA ARG A 178 -3.91 -23.90 -4.64
C ARG A 178 -5.12 -23.48 -3.79
N GLY A 179 -5.12 -23.85 -2.50
CA GLY A 179 -6.18 -23.47 -1.56
C GLY A 179 -6.23 -21.97 -1.27
N ILE A 180 -5.07 -21.32 -1.22
CA ILE A 180 -4.95 -19.86 -0.94
C ILE A 180 -5.49 -19.03 -2.10
N TYR A 181 -5.30 -19.47 -3.34
CA TYR A 181 -5.76 -18.78 -4.54
C TYR A 181 -7.15 -19.25 -5.00
N ARG A 182 -7.94 -19.89 -4.12
CA ARG A 182 -9.29 -20.35 -4.44
C ARG A 182 -10.27 -19.18 -4.34
N VAL A 183 -10.23 -18.32 -5.36
CA VAL A 183 -11.26 -17.33 -5.68
C VAL A 183 -12.20 -17.91 -6.72
#